data_AF-A0A7C6U5Z5-F1
#
_entry.id   AF-A0A7C6U5Z5-F1
#
_cell.length_a   1.000
_cell.length_b   1.000
_cell.length_c   1.000
_cell.angle_alpha   90.00
_cell.angle_beta   90.00
_cell.angle_gamma   90.00
#
_symmetry.space_group_name_H-M   'P 1'
#
loop_
_entity.id
_entity.type
_entity.pdbx_description
1 polymer ?
#
loop_
_entity_poly.entity_id
_entity_poly.type
_entity_poly.pdbx_seq_one_letter_code
_entity_poly.pdbx_strand_id
1 'polypeptide(L)' 'MNKSLPFKKRENPLANTGTNANADSGIREKYTATMDRALRKKVKIAAVEKGIMFSQYIEEAVIEKLEREGY' A
#
# COMPACT_ATOMS: atom_id res chain seq x y z
N MET A 1 -1.22 39.86 -1.17
CA MET A 1 -1.30 40.01 -2.65
C MET A 1 -1.70 38.67 -3.26
N ASN A 2 -3.00 38.46 -3.45
CA ASN A 2 -3.54 37.23 -4.04
C ASN A 2 -3.43 37.30 -5.57
N LYS A 3 -2.54 36.49 -6.15
CA LYS A 3 -2.44 36.34 -7.61
C LYS A 3 -3.55 35.40 -8.07
N SER A 4 -4.72 35.98 -8.36
CA SER A 4 -5.80 35.29 -9.07
C SER A 4 -5.35 35.03 -10.50
N LEU A 5 -5.05 33.78 -10.83
CA LEU A 5 -4.79 33.36 -12.20
C LEU A 5 -6.14 33.30 -12.96
N PRO A 6 -6.23 33.78 -14.21
CA PRO A 6 -7.48 33.87 -14.97
C PRO A 6 -8.04 32.50 -15.40
N PHE A 7 -7.33 31.41 -15.10
CA PHE A 7 -7.73 30.07 -15.43
C PHE A 7 -8.34 29.40 -14.21
N LYS A 8 -9.66 29.21 -14.26
CA LYS A 8 -10.39 28.38 -13.30
C LYS A 8 -9.86 26.95 -13.45
N LYS A 9 -9.27 26.40 -12.38
CA LYS A 9 -8.81 25.00 -12.34
C LYS A 9 -10.01 24.13 -12.72
N ARG A 10 -9.93 23.43 -13.86
CA ARG A 10 -10.98 22.49 -14.26
C ARG A 10 -10.95 21.34 -13.26
N GLU A 11 -12.00 21.25 -12.45
CA GLU A 11 -12.25 20.12 -11.56
C GLU A 11 -12.24 18.84 -12.41
N ASN A 12 -11.43 17.86 -12.03
CA ASN A 12 -11.39 16.58 -12.71
C ASN A 12 -12.60 15.76 -12.23
N PRO A 13 -13.57 15.39 -13.09
CA PRO A 13 -14.75 14.60 -12.68
C PRO A 13 -14.40 13.18 -12.23
N LEU A 14 -13.15 12.74 -12.45
CA LEU A 14 -12.58 11.49 -11.93
C LEU A 14 -11.58 11.71 -10.79
N ALA A 15 -11.49 12.92 -10.23
CA ALA A 15 -10.85 13.12 -8.94
C ALA A 15 -11.75 12.48 -7.88
N ASN A 16 -11.69 11.15 -7.83
CA ASN A 16 -12.14 10.35 -6.72
C ASN A 16 -11.46 10.98 -5.51
N THR A 17 -12.22 11.71 -4.70
CA THR A 17 -11.85 12.02 -3.33
C THR A 17 -11.73 10.68 -2.66
N GLY A 18 -10.52 10.11 -2.76
CA GLY A 18 -10.21 8.78 -2.29
C GLY A 18 -10.76 8.70 -0.88
N THR A 19 -11.75 7.84 -0.70
CA THR A 19 -12.11 7.33 0.59
C THR A 19 -10.81 6.78 1.16
N ASN A 20 -10.15 7.59 1.98
CA ASN A 20 -9.27 7.10 3.02
C ASN A 20 -10.21 6.27 3.89
N ALA A 21 -10.42 5.01 3.49
CA ALA A 21 -10.99 4.01 4.35
C ALA A 21 -10.08 4.04 5.58
N ASN A 22 -10.62 4.57 6.68
CA ASN A 22 -9.99 4.51 7.98
C ASN A 22 -9.78 3.03 8.27
N ALA A 23 -8.59 2.53 7.94
CA ALA A 23 -8.10 1.28 8.46
C ALA A 23 -8.02 1.46 9.97
N ASP A 24 -8.72 0.57 10.67
CA ASP A 24 -8.86 0.52 12.11
C ASP A 24 -7.55 0.86 12.84
N SER A 25 -7.63 1.85 13.73
CA SER A 25 -6.50 2.64 14.22
C SER A 25 -5.75 1.96 15.37
N GLY A 26 -5.12 0.82 15.09
CA GLY A 26 -3.88 0.44 15.79
C GLY A 26 -2.71 1.26 15.24
N ILE A 27 -1.70 1.56 16.04
CA ILE A 27 -0.45 2.17 15.54
C ILE A 27 0.24 1.12 14.67
N ARG A 28 -0.07 1.09 13.36
CA ARG A 28 0.61 0.21 12.41
C ARG A 28 1.99 0.77 12.16
N GLU A 29 2.98 0.10 12.72
CA GLU A 29 4.38 0.46 12.52
C GLU A 29 4.79 0.24 11.07
N LYS A 30 5.43 1.25 10.49
CA LYS A 30 5.88 1.23 9.10
C LYS A 30 7.32 0.76 9.06
N TYR A 31 7.57 -0.33 8.36
CA TYR A 31 8.89 -0.88 8.16
C TYR A 31 9.37 -0.64 6.73
N THR A 32 10.64 -0.27 6.58
CA THR A 32 11.31 -0.21 5.28
C THR A 32 12.26 -1.39 5.18
N ALA A 33 12.04 -2.26 4.19
CA ALA A 33 12.87 -3.43 3.94
C ALA A 33 13.51 -3.40 2.55
N THR A 34 14.79 -3.76 2.49
CA THR A 34 15.49 -4.01 1.23
C THR A 34 15.23 -5.44 0.77
N MET A 35 14.99 -5.61 -0.53
CA MET A 35 14.73 -6.92 -1.13
C MET A 35 15.26 -6.90 -2.55
N ASP A 36 15.77 -8.05 -3.00
CA ASP A 36 16.25 -8.20 -4.37
C ASP A 36 15.13 -7.90 -5.38
N ARG A 37 15.50 -7.33 -6.52
CA ARG A 37 14.57 -6.90 -7.57
C ARG A 37 13.82 -8.09 -8.16
N ALA A 38 14.48 -9.22 -8.36
CA ALA A 38 13.83 -10.42 -8.91
C ALA A 38 12.82 -10.99 -7.91
N LEU A 39 13.19 -11.06 -6.63
CA LEU A 39 12.29 -11.47 -5.55
C LEU A 39 11.07 -10.55 -5.46
N ARG A 40 11.26 -9.23 -5.44
CA ARG A 40 10.16 -8.25 -5.36
C ARG A 40 9.15 -8.42 -6.49
N LYS A 41 9.59 -8.74 -7.71
CA LYS A 41 8.68 -9.02 -8.84
C LYS A 41 7.83 -10.27 -8.58
N LYS A 42 8.46 -11.38 -8.16
CA LYS A 42 7.75 -12.64 -7.88
C LYS A 42 6.69 -12.45 -6.79
N VAL A 43 7.04 -11.77 -5.69
CA VAL A 43 6.11 -11.50 -4.60
C VAL A 43 4.94 -10.63 -5.06
N LYS A 44 5.18 -9.62 -5.90
CA LYS A 44 4.10 -8.80 -6.48
C LYS A 44 3.13 -9.62 -7.33
N ILE A 45 3.66 -10.51 -8.16
CA ILE A 45 2.82 -11.40 -8.99
C ILE A 45 1.98 -12.31 -8.08
N ALA A 46 2.61 -12.97 -7.11
CA ALA A 46 1.91 -13.85 -6.17
C ALA A 46 0.82 -13.13 -5.36
N ALA A 47 1.05 -11.87 -4.95
CA ALA A 47 0.03 -11.07 -4.27
C ALA A 47 -1.19 -10.81 -5.16
N VAL A 48 -0.95 -10.49 -6.44
CA VAL A 48 -2.03 -10.28 -7.42
C VAL A 48 -2.77 -11.59 -7.73
N GLU A 49 -2.06 -12.71 -7.88
CA GLU A 49 -2.65 -14.03 -8.10
C GLU A 49 -3.57 -14.45 -6.95
N LYS A 50 -3.22 -14.11 -5.70
CA LYS A 50 -4.06 -14.32 -4.52
C LYS A 50 -5.17 -13.27 -4.35
N GLY A 51 -5.19 -12.22 -5.17
CA GLY A 51 -6.18 -11.14 -5.08
C GLY A 51 -6.05 -10.26 -3.83
N ILE A 52 -4.87 -10.22 -3.19
CA ILE A 52 -4.63 -9.46 -1.96
C ILE A 52 -3.63 -8.31 -2.16
N MET A 53 -3.63 -7.36 -1.23
CA MET A 53 -2.70 -6.24 -1.25
C MET A 53 -1.26 -6.72 -0.98
N PHE A 54 -0.29 -6.13 -1.67
CA PHE A 54 1.12 -6.48 -1.50
C PHE A 54 1.60 -6.40 -0.04
N SER A 55 1.16 -5.39 0.72
CA SER A 55 1.48 -5.26 2.14
C SER A 55 0.90 -6.41 2.98
N GLN A 56 -0.34 -6.80 2.71
CA GLN A 56 -1.00 -7.91 3.40
C GLN A 56 -0.32 -9.24 3.09
N TYR A 57 0.05 -9.47 1.83
CA TYR A 57 0.82 -10.65 1.43
C TYR A 57 2.12 -10.78 2.24
N ILE A 58 2.83 -9.68 2.45
CA ILE A 58 4.06 -9.67 3.25
C ILE A 58 3.74 -9.98 4.72
N GLU A 59 2.68 -9.40 5.29
CA GLU A 59 2.27 -9.66 6.67
C GLU A 59 1.93 -11.13 6.91
N GLU A 60 1.11 -11.73 6.04
CA GLU A 60 0.77 -13.15 6.10
C GLU A 60 2.02 -14.04 6.00
N ALA A 61 2.92 -13.74 5.07
CA ALA A 61 4.17 -14.51 4.91
C ALA A 61 5.12 -14.38 6.12
N VAL A 62 5.13 -13.23 6.79
CA VAL A 62 5.93 -13.02 8.01
C VAL A 62 5.30 -13.78 9.18
N ILE A 63 3.97 -13.72 9.35
CA ILE A 63 3.25 -14.46 10.40
C ILE A 63 3.49 -15.97 10.24
N GLU A 64 3.30 -16.51 9.03
CA GLU A 64 3.53 -17.94 8.74
C GLU A 64 4.97 -18.36 9.08
N LYS A 65 5.94 -17.47 8.80
CA LYS A 65 7.34 -17.72 9.13
C LYS A 65 7.58 -17.74 10.64
N LEU A 66 7.05 -16.75 11.37
CA LEU A 66 7.21 -16.65 12.83
C LEU A 66 6.58 -17.85 13.54
N GLU A 67 5.36 -18.24 13.14
CA GLU A 67 4.68 -19.42 13.67
C GLU A 67 5.48 -20.71 13.45
N ARG A 68 6.11 -20.85 12.27
CA ARG A 68 6.97 -21.99 11.95
C ARG A 68 8.27 -22.01 12.78
N GLU A 69 8.84 -20.83 13.03
CA GLU A 69 10.08 -20.68 13.80
C GLU A 69 9.83 -20.65 15.32
N GLY A 70 8.57 -20.60 15.76
CA GLY A 70 8.17 -20.62 17.17
C GLY A 70 8.32 -19.27 17.87
N TYR A 71 8.18 -18.17 17.13
CA TYR A 71 8.15 -16.80 17.65
C TYR A 71 6.73 -16.27 17.82
#